data_AF-A0A7C3FUX2-F1
#
_entry.id   AF-A0A7C3FUX2-F1
#
_cell.length_a   1.000
_cell.length_b   1.000
_cell.length_c   1.000
_cell.angle_alpha   90.00
_cell.angle_beta   90.00
_cell.angle_gamma   90.00
#
_symmetry.space_group_name_H-M   'P 1'
#
loop_
_entity.id
_entity.type
_entity.pdbx_description
1 polymer ?
#
loop_
_entity_poly.entity_id
_entity_poly.type
_entity_poly.pdbx_seq_one_letter_code
_entity_poly.pdbx_strand_id
1 'polypeptide(L)'
;MSEYAGNYPLLESLVKAIKLPRYITILGIALILILFLVLMAFLEGSFSNGIDWGFWRLGLQSAIIVYIFVISPFIQKLWVRMLISLESLLPQAETNEILITMSHSNRRWEWAALLLGMIFFLALGQPWKWDLSWFEIYTLVTSIIMFALLGYLIYGGISSTMRLAKLTRNHIHFEIFDTRLLIPVAQWSLSVSFAFVGGISLSVVFQPFENLRQTENIIIYSILLCVTILLFFTSMWSTHGVMASAKKRELNMVRENLDSHRKQLKQQSSDSNHSDRDRLYSAIAVWNIYEKQVREAPTWPFNAGILGRLVLSSLVPAVIYGIKIVLGLGIRL
;
A
#
# COMPACT_ATOMS: atom_id res chain seq x y z
N MET A 1 -19.77 14.72 -6.09
CA MET A 1 -18.87 13.67 -6.64
C MET A 1 -18.26 14.01 -8.00
N SER A 2 -18.88 14.84 -8.85
CA SER A 2 -18.34 15.26 -10.17
C SER A 2 -17.20 16.29 -10.11
N GLU A 3 -16.99 16.96 -8.98
CA GLU A 3 -16.09 18.12 -8.89
C GLU A 3 -14.63 17.79 -8.50
N TYR A 4 -14.35 16.57 -8.03
CA TYR A 4 -12.96 16.12 -7.76
C TYR A 4 -12.22 15.68 -9.04
N ALA A 5 -12.60 16.20 -10.21
CA ALA A 5 -12.06 15.81 -11.53
C ALA A 5 -10.69 16.45 -11.88
N GLY A 6 -10.03 17.08 -10.90
CA GLY A 6 -8.74 17.76 -11.08
C GLY A 6 -7.55 16.81 -10.97
N ASN A 7 -7.01 16.38 -12.11
CA ASN A 7 -5.80 15.56 -12.31
C ASN A 7 -5.92 14.10 -11.86
N TYR A 8 -6.39 13.27 -12.78
CA TYR A 8 -6.22 11.83 -12.67
C TYR A 8 -4.73 11.46 -12.70
N PRO A 9 -4.32 10.42 -11.94
CA PRO A 9 -2.97 9.89 -12.02
C PRO A 9 -2.60 9.55 -13.47
N LEU A 10 -1.32 9.64 -13.85
CA LEU A 10 -0.87 9.48 -15.25
C LEU A 10 -1.49 8.29 -15.96
N LEU A 11 -1.54 7.11 -15.33
CA LEU A 11 -2.10 5.90 -15.93
C LEU A 11 -3.60 6.03 -16.24
N GLU A 12 -4.36 6.70 -15.37
CA GLU A 12 -5.76 6.99 -15.62
C GLU A 12 -5.95 8.05 -16.69
N SER A 13 -5.06 9.04 -16.76
CA SER A 13 -5.10 10.05 -17.83
C SER A 13 -4.89 9.40 -19.21
N LEU A 14 -4.00 8.42 -19.32
CA LEU A 14 -3.77 7.64 -20.54
C LEU A 14 -4.99 6.79 -20.90
N VAL A 15 -5.57 6.09 -19.94
CA VAL A 15 -6.78 5.27 -20.17
C VAL A 15 -7.97 6.14 -20.59
N LYS A 16 -8.13 7.32 -19.98
CA LYS A 16 -9.23 8.26 -20.31
C LYS A 16 -9.05 8.96 -21.66
N ALA A 17 -7.81 9.19 -22.10
CA ALA A 17 -7.54 9.75 -23.42
C ALA A 17 -8.13 8.89 -24.55
N ILE A 18 -8.24 7.56 -24.32
CA ILE A 18 -8.76 6.59 -25.29
C ILE A 18 -10.30 6.64 -25.39
N LYS A 19 -11.00 7.35 -24.49
CA LYS A 19 -12.48 7.46 -24.43
C LYS A 19 -13.26 6.13 -24.37
N LEU A 20 -12.58 5.01 -24.16
CA LEU A 20 -13.19 3.68 -24.04
C LEU A 20 -13.46 3.31 -22.57
N PRO A 21 -14.46 2.44 -22.29
CA PRO A 21 -14.62 1.84 -20.98
C PRO A 21 -13.35 1.13 -20.53
N ARG A 22 -12.98 1.29 -19.25
CA ARG A 22 -11.71 0.80 -18.70
C ARG A 22 -11.45 -0.70 -18.95
N TYR A 23 -12.49 -1.53 -18.85
CA TYR A 23 -12.35 -2.97 -19.10
C TYR A 23 -12.02 -3.28 -20.57
N ILE A 24 -12.55 -2.51 -21.52
CA ILE A 24 -12.20 -2.62 -22.95
C ILE A 24 -10.76 -2.19 -23.18
N THR A 25 -10.31 -1.11 -22.53
CA THR A 25 -8.92 -0.68 -22.62
C THR A 25 -7.96 -1.75 -22.07
N ILE A 26 -8.28 -2.36 -20.93
CA ILE A 26 -7.46 -3.43 -20.34
C ILE A 26 -7.43 -4.65 -21.26
N LEU A 27 -8.59 -5.08 -21.79
CA LEU A 27 -8.69 -6.19 -22.73
C LEU A 27 -7.91 -5.89 -24.02
N GLY A 28 -7.99 -4.65 -24.52
CA GLY A 28 -7.23 -4.18 -25.67
C GLY A 28 -5.73 -4.23 -25.44
N ILE A 29 -5.25 -3.76 -24.29
CA ILE A 29 -3.83 -3.86 -23.90
C ILE A 29 -3.40 -5.33 -23.83
N ALA A 30 -4.19 -6.19 -23.19
CA ALA A 30 -3.90 -7.62 -23.10
C ALA A 30 -3.82 -8.27 -24.50
N LEU A 31 -4.78 -7.96 -25.37
CA LEU A 31 -4.82 -8.46 -26.74
C LEU A 31 -3.62 -7.96 -27.55
N ILE A 32 -3.25 -6.67 -27.44
CA ILE A 32 -2.07 -6.11 -28.11
C ILE A 32 -0.81 -6.83 -27.65
N LEU A 33 -0.65 -7.06 -26.35
CA LEU A 33 0.52 -7.78 -25.82
C LEU A 33 0.58 -9.24 -26.30
N ILE A 34 -0.56 -9.93 -26.37
CA ILE A 34 -0.64 -11.30 -26.90
C ILE A 34 -0.33 -11.32 -28.41
N LEU A 35 -0.92 -10.40 -29.18
CA LEU A 35 -0.65 -10.28 -30.62
C LEU A 35 0.82 -9.94 -30.88
N PHE A 36 1.42 -9.09 -30.04
CA PHE A 36 2.84 -8.78 -30.12
C PHE A 36 3.71 -10.01 -29.84
N LEU A 37 3.36 -10.83 -28.84
CA LEU A 37 4.03 -12.10 -28.57
C LEU A 37 3.92 -13.07 -29.75
N VAL A 38 2.71 -13.23 -30.30
CA VAL A 38 2.45 -14.10 -31.47
C VAL A 38 3.23 -13.62 -32.69
N LEU A 39 3.26 -12.31 -32.94
CA LEU A 39 4.03 -11.72 -34.03
C LEU A 39 5.53 -12.02 -33.87
N MET A 40 6.07 -11.87 -32.66
CA MET A 40 7.48 -12.15 -32.40
C MET A 40 7.81 -13.65 -32.55
N ALA A 41 6.94 -14.55 -32.12
CA ALA A 41 7.09 -15.98 -32.40
C ALA A 41 7.02 -16.32 -33.90
N PHE A 42 6.20 -15.59 -34.66
CA PHE A 42 6.10 -15.77 -36.09
C PHE A 42 7.40 -15.34 -36.79
N LEU A 43 7.96 -14.20 -36.40
CA LEU A 43 9.23 -13.70 -36.93
C LEU A 43 10.42 -14.62 -36.59
N GLU A 44 10.39 -15.26 -35.42
CA GLU A 44 11.40 -16.24 -35.00
C GLU A 44 11.22 -17.63 -35.68
N GLY A 45 10.12 -17.85 -36.40
CA GLY A 45 9.80 -19.14 -37.01
C GLY A 45 9.42 -20.24 -36.00
N SER A 46 9.18 -19.89 -34.73
CA SER A 46 8.94 -20.89 -33.66
C SER A 46 7.67 -21.73 -33.87
N PHE A 47 6.72 -21.28 -34.70
CA PHE A 47 5.54 -22.07 -35.02
C PHE A 47 5.85 -23.38 -35.76
N SER A 48 6.99 -23.50 -36.45
CA SER A 48 7.37 -24.75 -37.13
C SER A 48 7.80 -25.85 -36.16
N ASN A 49 8.32 -25.48 -34.98
CA ASN A 49 8.91 -26.41 -34.01
C ASN A 49 7.93 -26.86 -32.92
N GLY A 50 6.66 -26.44 -33.02
CA GLY A 50 5.63 -26.69 -32.03
C GLY A 50 5.62 -25.64 -30.91
N ILE A 51 4.42 -25.28 -30.46
CA ILE A 51 4.24 -24.35 -29.33
C ILE A 51 4.55 -25.12 -28.04
N ASP A 52 5.72 -24.88 -27.47
CA ASP A 52 6.12 -25.46 -26.21
C ASP A 52 5.61 -24.64 -25.00
N TRP A 53 5.84 -25.16 -23.81
CA TRP A 53 5.53 -24.44 -22.57
C TRP A 53 6.42 -23.18 -22.38
N GLY A 54 7.60 -23.16 -22.99
CA GLY A 54 8.52 -22.01 -23.00
C GLY A 54 7.92 -20.78 -23.67
N PHE A 55 7.14 -20.96 -24.74
CA PHE A 55 6.44 -19.86 -25.43
C PHE A 55 5.44 -19.14 -24.53
N TRP A 56 4.54 -19.89 -23.88
CA TRP A 56 3.50 -19.30 -23.01
C TRP A 56 4.08 -18.56 -21.81
N ARG A 57 5.26 -18.98 -21.35
CA ARG A 57 6.00 -18.33 -20.27
C ARG A 57 6.44 -16.91 -20.63
N LEU A 58 6.73 -16.60 -21.90
CA LEU A 58 7.03 -15.23 -22.32
C LEU A 58 5.80 -14.31 -22.13
N GLY A 59 4.59 -14.87 -22.25
CA GLY A 59 3.34 -14.18 -21.95
C GLY A 59 3.16 -13.74 -20.49
N LEU A 60 3.96 -14.28 -19.56
CA LEU A 60 3.87 -13.97 -18.12
C LEU A 60 4.04 -12.48 -17.82
N GLN A 61 5.02 -11.82 -18.44
CA GLN A 61 5.28 -10.41 -18.20
C GLN A 61 4.07 -9.56 -18.58
N SER A 62 3.40 -9.94 -19.66
CA SER A 62 2.14 -9.34 -20.09
C SER A 62 1.01 -9.57 -19.09
N ALA A 63 0.95 -10.74 -18.47
CA ALA A 63 -0.01 -10.99 -17.38
C ALA A 63 0.22 -10.08 -16.16
N ILE A 64 1.47 -9.80 -15.79
CA ILE A 64 1.79 -8.85 -14.70
C ILE A 64 1.42 -7.43 -15.10
N ILE A 65 1.71 -7.00 -16.33
CA ILE A 65 1.30 -5.68 -16.83
C ILE A 65 -0.22 -5.55 -16.73
N VAL A 66 -0.97 -6.53 -17.23
CA VAL A 66 -2.44 -6.56 -17.16
C VAL A 66 -2.91 -6.53 -15.69
N TYR A 67 -2.27 -7.31 -14.81
CA TYR A 67 -2.55 -7.30 -13.37
C TYR A 67 -2.40 -5.89 -12.77
N ILE A 68 -1.34 -5.16 -13.11
CA ILE A 68 -1.12 -3.78 -12.65
C ILE A 68 -2.26 -2.85 -13.12
N PHE A 69 -2.70 -2.98 -14.38
CA PHE A 69 -3.82 -2.21 -14.90
C PHE A 69 -5.16 -2.57 -14.22
N VAL A 70 -5.36 -3.84 -13.86
CA VAL A 70 -6.56 -4.33 -13.15
C VAL A 70 -6.58 -3.90 -11.69
N ILE A 71 -5.44 -3.87 -11.00
CA ILE A 71 -5.37 -3.55 -9.57
C ILE A 71 -5.33 -2.03 -9.31
N SER A 72 -4.79 -1.25 -10.24
CA SER A 72 -4.77 0.22 -10.18
C SER A 72 -6.12 0.89 -9.83
N PRO A 73 -7.25 0.59 -10.52
CA PRO A 73 -8.56 1.19 -10.18
C PRO A 73 -8.99 0.84 -8.76
N PHE A 74 -8.68 -0.37 -8.33
CA PHE A 74 -9.09 -0.87 -7.04
C PHE A 74 -8.39 -0.11 -5.92
N ILE A 75 -7.06 0.09 -6.04
CA ILE A 75 -6.28 0.91 -5.10
C ILE A 75 -6.80 2.35 -5.06
N GLN A 76 -7.11 2.94 -6.22
CA GLN A 76 -7.65 4.30 -6.31
C GLN A 76 -9.04 4.42 -5.67
N LYS A 77 -9.93 3.46 -5.92
CA LYS A 77 -11.27 3.43 -5.31
C LYS A 77 -11.18 3.34 -3.79
N LEU A 78 -10.24 2.56 -3.26
CA LEU A 78 -10.01 2.46 -1.83
C LEU A 78 -9.42 3.74 -1.24
N TRP A 79 -8.50 4.38 -1.95
CA TRP A 79 -7.98 5.70 -1.56
C TRP A 79 -9.10 6.74 -1.46
N VAL A 80 -9.99 6.80 -2.46
CA VAL A 80 -11.14 7.71 -2.45
C VAL A 80 -12.11 7.39 -1.30
N ARG A 81 -12.41 6.12 -1.03
CA ARG A 81 -13.24 5.72 0.12
C ARG A 81 -12.63 6.14 1.45
N MET A 82 -11.31 6.00 1.57
CA MET A 82 -10.58 6.44 2.74
C MET A 82 -10.68 7.97 2.89
N LEU A 83 -10.46 8.74 1.82
CA LEU A 83 -10.61 10.20 1.85
C LEU A 83 -12.02 10.64 2.26
N ILE A 84 -13.07 10.04 1.68
CA ILE A 84 -14.48 10.32 2.04
C ILE A 84 -14.74 10.00 3.52
N SER A 85 -14.13 8.95 4.06
CA SER A 85 -14.29 8.61 5.47
C SER A 85 -13.62 9.66 6.38
N LEU A 86 -12.46 10.17 5.96
CA LEU A 86 -11.76 11.24 6.67
C LEU A 86 -12.42 12.62 6.49
N GLU A 87 -13.18 12.83 5.42
CA GLU A 87 -13.94 14.05 5.17
C GLU A 87 -14.85 14.40 6.35
N SER A 88 -15.49 13.39 6.95
CA SER A 88 -16.34 13.56 8.13
C SER A 88 -15.61 14.06 9.39
N LEU A 89 -14.28 13.98 9.40
CA LEU A 89 -13.43 14.37 10.53
C LEU A 89 -12.73 15.70 10.34
N LEU A 90 -12.81 16.28 9.14
CA LEU A 90 -12.17 17.54 8.83
C LEU A 90 -13.14 18.71 9.08
N PRO A 91 -12.65 19.86 9.54
CA PRO A 91 -13.47 21.08 9.61
C PRO A 91 -14.02 21.43 8.22
N GLN A 92 -15.33 21.68 8.10
CA GLN A 92 -15.99 21.93 6.80
C GLN A 92 -15.34 23.04 5.97
N ALA A 93 -14.80 24.08 6.62
CA ALA A 93 -14.19 25.22 5.95
C ALA A 93 -12.89 24.88 5.18
N GLU A 94 -12.12 23.89 5.65
CA GLU A 94 -10.81 23.52 5.06
C GLU A 94 -10.88 22.26 4.20
N THR A 95 -11.99 21.52 4.30
CA THR A 95 -12.15 20.18 3.73
C THR A 95 -11.93 20.16 2.22
N ASN A 96 -12.53 21.09 1.48
CA ASN A 96 -12.43 21.12 0.02
C ASN A 96 -11.01 21.42 -0.46
N GLU A 97 -10.34 22.39 0.14
CA GLU A 97 -8.98 22.77 -0.25
C GLU A 97 -7.97 21.66 0.05
N ILE A 98 -8.10 21.02 1.23
CA ILE A 98 -7.27 19.90 1.62
C ILE A 98 -7.48 18.70 0.69
N LEU A 99 -8.73 18.35 0.39
CA LEU A 99 -9.04 17.23 -0.50
C LEU A 99 -8.55 17.45 -1.93
N ILE A 100 -8.70 18.67 -2.47
CA ILE A 100 -8.17 19.04 -3.80
C ILE A 100 -6.64 18.96 -3.81
N THR A 101 -5.98 19.49 -2.77
CA THR A 101 -4.52 19.42 -2.65
C THR A 101 -4.03 17.97 -2.58
N MET A 102 -4.80 17.09 -1.94
CA MET A 102 -4.47 15.68 -1.80
C MET A 102 -4.79 14.84 -3.03
N SER A 103 -5.74 15.24 -3.86
CA SER A 103 -6.04 14.56 -5.12
C SER A 103 -4.98 14.85 -6.19
N HIS A 104 -4.29 16.00 -6.11
CA HIS A 104 -3.29 16.37 -7.11
C HIS A 104 -1.98 15.58 -6.94
N SER A 105 -1.81 14.55 -7.77
CA SER A 105 -0.50 13.91 -7.94
C SER A 105 0.45 14.85 -8.69
N ASN A 106 1.71 14.92 -8.24
CA ASN A 106 2.70 15.73 -8.93
C ASN A 106 3.23 14.95 -10.13
N ARG A 107 2.71 15.25 -11.32
CA ARG A 107 3.00 14.56 -12.59
C ARG A 107 4.49 14.37 -12.88
N ARG A 108 5.35 15.31 -12.45
CA ARG A 108 6.80 15.20 -12.65
C ARG A 108 7.41 14.01 -11.91
N TRP A 109 6.95 13.76 -10.68
CA TRP A 109 7.42 12.66 -9.86
C TRP A 109 6.86 11.30 -10.32
N GLU A 110 5.67 11.28 -10.92
CA GLU A 110 5.15 10.06 -11.54
C GLU A 110 6.03 9.61 -12.72
N TRP A 111 6.44 10.54 -13.59
CA TRP A 111 7.40 10.25 -14.66
C TRP A 111 8.76 9.84 -14.12
N ALA A 112 9.26 10.52 -13.08
CA ALA A 112 10.51 10.15 -12.44
C ALA A 112 10.46 8.71 -11.87
N ALA A 113 9.32 8.30 -11.29
CA ALA A 113 9.12 6.95 -10.78
C ALA A 113 9.08 5.89 -11.89
N LEU A 114 8.40 6.18 -13.01
CA LEU A 114 8.42 5.33 -14.21
C LEU A 114 9.86 5.16 -14.72
N LEU A 115 10.60 6.28 -14.89
CA LEU A 115 11.98 6.28 -15.35
C LEU A 115 12.90 5.50 -14.39
N LEU A 116 12.74 5.69 -13.09
CA LEU A 116 13.54 5.00 -12.08
C LEU A 116 13.28 3.49 -12.11
N GLY A 117 12.03 3.06 -12.30
CA GLY A 117 11.70 1.65 -12.51
C GLY A 117 12.39 1.06 -13.76
N MET A 118 12.37 1.78 -14.88
CA MET A 118 13.04 1.36 -16.11
C MET A 118 14.57 1.26 -15.93
N ILE A 119 15.19 2.28 -15.33
CA ILE A 119 16.64 2.31 -15.07
C ILE A 119 17.04 1.16 -14.14
N PHE A 120 16.24 0.91 -13.09
CA PHE A 120 16.48 -0.19 -12.16
C PHE A 120 16.50 -1.55 -12.87
N PHE A 121 15.56 -1.78 -13.80
CA PHE A 121 15.56 -2.99 -14.60
C PHE A 121 16.78 -3.08 -15.52
N LEU A 122 17.11 -2.01 -16.25
CA LEU A 122 18.27 -2.03 -17.15
C LEU A 122 19.58 -2.28 -16.40
N ALA A 123 19.72 -1.73 -15.19
CA ALA A 123 20.89 -1.93 -14.35
C ALA A 123 21.03 -3.40 -13.86
N LEU A 124 19.93 -4.06 -13.51
CA LEU A 124 19.94 -5.43 -13.00
C LEU A 124 19.89 -6.50 -14.09
N GLY A 125 19.12 -6.27 -15.16
CA GLY A 125 18.89 -7.25 -16.22
C GLY A 125 20.05 -7.39 -17.20
N GLN A 126 20.95 -6.42 -17.26
CA GLN A 126 22.11 -6.38 -18.17
C GLN A 126 21.77 -6.80 -19.62
N PRO A 127 20.76 -6.18 -20.26
CA PRO A 127 20.25 -6.65 -21.55
C PRO A 127 21.25 -6.58 -22.70
N TRP A 128 22.37 -5.88 -22.52
CA TRP A 128 23.45 -5.76 -23.51
C TRP A 128 24.27 -7.05 -23.70
N LYS A 129 24.03 -8.09 -22.90
CA LYS A 129 24.70 -9.40 -23.04
C LYS A 129 23.91 -10.41 -23.87
N TRP A 130 22.73 -10.03 -24.35
CA TRP A 130 21.82 -10.96 -24.99
C TRP A 130 21.99 -10.95 -26.52
N ASP A 131 21.72 -12.10 -27.15
CA ASP A 131 21.81 -12.28 -28.59
C ASP A 131 20.48 -11.88 -29.23
N LEU A 132 20.45 -10.74 -29.95
CA LEU A 132 19.28 -10.07 -30.57
C LEU A 132 18.26 -10.99 -31.30
N SER A 133 17.53 -11.81 -30.55
CA SER A 133 16.41 -12.63 -31.01
C SER A 133 15.11 -11.86 -30.82
N TRP A 134 14.07 -12.18 -31.60
CA TRP A 134 12.80 -11.47 -31.52
C TRP A 134 12.13 -11.66 -30.16
N PHE A 135 12.32 -12.82 -29.53
CA PHE A 135 11.82 -13.08 -28.18
C PHE A 135 12.52 -12.27 -27.10
N GLU A 136 13.82 -12.04 -27.22
CA GLU A 136 14.54 -11.18 -26.29
C GLU A 136 14.11 -9.73 -26.43
N ILE A 137 13.87 -9.25 -27.66
CA ILE A 137 13.32 -7.91 -27.89
C ILE A 137 11.95 -7.78 -27.22
N TYR A 138 11.06 -8.75 -27.43
CA TYR A 138 9.76 -8.79 -26.75
C TYR A 138 9.92 -8.73 -25.24
N THR A 139 10.74 -9.62 -24.68
CA THR A 139 10.98 -9.74 -23.23
C THR A 139 11.59 -8.46 -22.66
N LEU A 140 12.52 -7.83 -23.38
CA LEU A 140 13.14 -6.57 -23.02
C LEU A 140 12.08 -5.46 -22.91
N VAL A 141 11.26 -5.31 -23.96
CA VAL A 141 10.21 -4.28 -24.02
C VAL A 141 9.18 -4.49 -22.92
N THR A 142 8.66 -5.70 -22.75
CA THR A 142 7.65 -5.99 -21.72
C THR A 142 8.23 -5.86 -20.32
N SER A 143 9.50 -6.22 -20.10
CA SER A 143 10.16 -6.02 -18.81
C SER A 143 10.33 -4.53 -18.48
N ILE A 144 10.79 -3.71 -19.44
CA ILE A 144 10.93 -2.27 -19.25
C ILE A 144 9.57 -1.66 -18.86
N ILE A 145 8.50 -2.00 -19.59
CA ILE A 145 7.15 -1.52 -19.28
C ILE A 145 6.70 -1.98 -17.90
N MET A 146 6.87 -3.27 -17.58
CA MET A 146 6.48 -3.84 -16.29
C MET A 146 7.18 -3.14 -15.13
N PHE A 147 8.50 -2.96 -15.19
CA PHE A 147 9.27 -2.30 -14.14
C PHE A 147 8.98 -0.81 -14.04
N ALA A 148 8.71 -0.13 -15.17
CA ALA A 148 8.21 1.25 -15.15
C ALA A 148 6.92 1.33 -14.32
N LEU A 149 5.92 0.52 -14.69
CA LEU A 149 4.62 0.48 -14.03
C LEU A 149 4.73 0.09 -12.55
N LEU A 150 5.65 -0.80 -12.20
CA LEU A 150 5.92 -1.17 -10.82
C LEU A 150 6.52 0.00 -10.02
N GLY A 151 7.50 0.71 -10.59
CA GLY A 151 8.05 1.93 -9.99
C GLY A 151 6.98 3.00 -9.76
N TYR A 152 6.07 3.17 -10.73
CA TYR A 152 4.91 4.04 -10.61
C TYR A 152 3.96 3.61 -9.47
N LEU A 153 3.64 2.32 -9.34
CA LEU A 153 2.82 1.81 -8.24
C LEU A 153 3.48 2.04 -6.87
N ILE A 154 4.79 1.78 -6.76
CA ILE A 154 5.55 2.00 -5.52
C ILE A 154 5.48 3.48 -5.13
N TYR A 155 5.77 4.38 -6.08
CA TYR A 155 5.67 5.82 -5.84
C TYR A 155 4.26 6.24 -5.41
N GLY A 156 3.22 5.73 -6.08
CA GLY A 156 1.83 5.99 -5.73
C GLY A 156 1.51 5.56 -4.30
N GLY A 157 1.97 4.39 -3.87
CA GLY A 157 1.83 3.89 -2.51
C GLY A 157 2.54 4.76 -1.47
N ILE A 158 3.81 5.12 -1.71
CA ILE A 158 4.59 5.99 -0.82
C ILE A 158 3.95 7.38 -0.71
N SER A 159 3.65 8.01 -1.85
CA SER A 159 3.10 9.37 -1.89
C SER A 159 1.76 9.45 -1.18
N SER A 160 0.86 8.49 -1.43
CA SER A 160 -0.44 8.41 -0.76
C SER A 160 -0.28 8.24 0.75
N THR A 161 0.63 7.37 1.18
CA THR A 161 0.95 7.19 2.59
C THR A 161 1.44 8.48 3.25
N MET A 162 2.38 9.17 2.60
CA MET A 162 2.93 10.43 3.13
C MET A 162 1.89 11.55 3.20
N ARG A 163 0.99 11.64 2.19
CA ARG A 163 -0.12 12.60 2.19
C ARG A 163 -1.08 12.33 3.35
N LEU A 164 -1.43 11.06 3.55
CA LEU A 164 -2.28 10.62 4.64
C LEU A 164 -1.63 10.90 6.01
N ALA A 165 -0.33 10.67 6.14
CA ALA A 165 0.42 11.01 7.33
C ALA A 165 0.37 12.50 7.65
N LYS A 166 0.53 13.35 6.61
CA LYS A 166 0.43 14.79 6.76
C LYS A 166 -0.98 15.25 7.13
N LEU A 167 -2.01 14.62 6.55
CA LEU A 167 -3.42 14.92 6.85
C LEU A 167 -3.74 14.63 8.32
N THR A 168 -3.47 13.40 8.72
CA THR A 168 -3.78 12.88 10.06
C THR A 168 -3.01 13.62 11.16
N ARG A 169 -1.77 14.06 10.89
CA ARG A 169 -0.96 14.81 11.85
C ARG A 169 -1.48 16.23 12.12
N ASN A 170 -2.02 16.90 11.12
CA ASN A 170 -2.26 18.35 11.19
C ASN A 170 -3.71 18.74 11.48
N HIS A 171 -4.71 17.96 11.02
CA HIS A 171 -6.10 18.45 10.98
C HIS A 171 -7.11 17.56 11.71
N ILE A 172 -6.72 16.36 12.15
CA ILE A 172 -7.66 15.41 12.74
C ILE A 172 -7.48 15.34 14.26
N HIS A 173 -8.49 15.81 14.98
CA HIS A 173 -8.63 15.56 16.41
C HIS A 173 -9.15 14.13 16.60
N PHE A 174 -8.24 13.19 16.84
CA PHE A 174 -8.61 11.81 17.12
C PHE A 174 -9.12 11.66 18.55
N GLU A 175 -10.39 11.27 18.68
CA GLU A 175 -10.91 10.67 19.90
C GLU A 175 -10.33 9.26 20.03
N ILE A 176 -9.58 9.02 21.12
CA ILE A 176 -8.86 7.75 21.36
C ILE A 176 -9.81 6.54 21.35
N PHE A 177 -11.06 6.75 21.73
CA PHE A 177 -12.04 5.70 21.91
C PHE A 177 -12.76 5.32 20.61
N ASP A 178 -12.77 6.18 19.59
CA ASP A 178 -13.37 5.84 18.29
C ASP A 178 -12.31 5.38 17.27
N THR A 179 -11.90 4.12 17.44
CA THR A 179 -10.99 3.45 16.50
C THR A 179 -11.62 3.19 15.13
N ARG A 180 -12.95 3.34 14.98
CA ARG A 180 -13.63 3.02 13.71
C ARG A 180 -13.21 3.96 12.59
N LEU A 181 -12.84 5.18 12.95
CA LEU A 181 -12.32 6.22 12.07
C LEU A 181 -11.01 5.83 11.36
N LEU A 182 -10.25 4.90 11.94
CA LEU A 182 -8.99 4.42 11.39
C LEU A 182 -9.14 3.17 10.52
N ILE A 183 -10.32 2.52 10.53
CA ILE A 183 -10.58 1.32 9.72
C ILE A 183 -10.35 1.57 8.22
N PRO A 184 -10.79 2.69 7.61
CA PRO A 184 -10.56 2.95 6.19
C PRO A 184 -9.09 3.15 5.85
N VAL A 185 -8.32 3.81 6.73
CA VAL A 185 -6.87 3.98 6.61
C VAL A 185 -6.17 2.62 6.64
N ALA A 186 -6.58 1.79 7.59
CA ALA A 186 -6.13 0.42 7.74
C ALA A 186 -6.44 -0.47 6.52
N GLN A 187 -7.66 -0.40 6.00
CA GLN A 187 -8.08 -1.13 4.82
C GLN A 187 -7.32 -0.70 3.57
N TRP A 188 -7.03 0.59 3.44
CA TRP A 188 -6.24 1.12 2.33
C TRP A 188 -4.81 0.56 2.36
N SER A 189 -4.12 0.65 3.50
CA SER A 189 -2.74 0.14 3.62
C SER A 189 -2.65 -1.36 3.35
N LEU A 190 -3.59 -2.12 3.94
CA LEU A 190 -3.74 -3.56 3.74
C LEU A 190 -3.90 -3.93 2.26
N SER A 191 -4.74 -3.17 1.55
CA SER A 191 -5.03 -3.45 0.14
C SER A 191 -3.87 -3.12 -0.77
N VAL A 192 -3.11 -2.05 -0.47
CA VAL A 192 -1.86 -1.75 -1.19
C VAL A 192 -0.87 -2.89 -0.98
N SER A 193 -0.68 -3.36 0.26
CA SER A 193 0.20 -4.49 0.53
C SER A 193 -0.25 -5.78 -0.17
N PHE A 194 -1.54 -6.10 -0.16
CA PHE A 194 -2.07 -7.25 -0.88
C PHE A 194 -1.88 -7.15 -2.39
N ALA A 195 -2.00 -5.96 -2.98
CA ALA A 195 -1.73 -5.75 -4.40
C ALA A 195 -0.28 -6.12 -4.76
N PHE A 196 0.69 -5.73 -3.92
CA PHE A 196 2.09 -6.09 -4.11
C PHE A 196 2.34 -7.58 -3.87
N VAL A 197 1.85 -8.14 -2.75
CA VAL A 197 1.99 -9.58 -2.45
C VAL A 197 1.36 -10.43 -3.55
N GLY A 198 0.19 -10.04 -4.07
CA GLY A 198 -0.49 -10.70 -5.17
C GLY A 198 0.34 -10.65 -6.47
N GLY A 199 0.92 -9.49 -6.79
CA GLY A 199 1.80 -9.33 -7.95
C GLY A 199 3.07 -10.17 -7.85
N ILE A 200 3.73 -10.18 -6.68
CA ILE A 200 4.91 -11.00 -6.41
C ILE A 200 4.55 -12.49 -6.51
N SER A 201 3.45 -12.91 -5.89
CA SER A 201 2.97 -14.31 -5.93
C SER A 201 2.70 -14.74 -7.36
N LEU A 202 2.00 -13.90 -8.15
CA LEU A 202 1.73 -14.16 -9.56
C LEU A 202 3.04 -14.35 -10.34
N SER A 203 4.01 -13.46 -10.14
CA SER A 203 5.32 -13.56 -10.79
C SER A 203 6.06 -14.85 -10.44
N VAL A 204 6.08 -15.23 -9.15
CA VAL A 204 6.74 -16.47 -8.68
C VAL A 204 6.02 -17.72 -9.21
N VAL A 205 4.68 -17.73 -9.25
CA VAL A 205 3.88 -18.87 -9.74
C VAL A 205 4.15 -19.17 -11.20
N PHE A 206 4.40 -18.16 -12.03
CA PHE A 206 4.61 -18.36 -13.46
C PHE A 206 6.10 -18.46 -13.86
N GLN A 207 7.05 -18.03 -13.01
CA GLN A 207 8.48 -18.23 -13.28
C GLN A 207 8.92 -19.68 -13.03
N PRO A 208 9.77 -20.28 -13.90
CA PRO A 208 10.27 -21.62 -13.66
C PRO A 208 11.41 -21.61 -12.67
N PHE A 209 11.65 -22.81 -12.16
CA PHE A 209 12.58 -23.07 -11.08
C PHE A 209 14.01 -22.62 -11.39
N GLU A 210 14.48 -22.82 -12.62
CA GLU A 210 15.83 -22.46 -13.05
C GLU A 210 16.07 -20.96 -12.94
N ASN A 211 15.08 -20.15 -13.34
CA ASN A 211 15.16 -18.70 -13.21
C ASN A 211 15.02 -18.25 -11.76
N LEU A 212 14.13 -18.88 -10.99
CA LEU A 212 13.96 -18.55 -9.58
C LEU A 212 15.27 -18.70 -8.78
N ARG A 213 16.16 -19.62 -9.18
CA ARG A 213 17.47 -19.83 -8.53
C ARG A 213 18.55 -18.85 -8.97
N GLN A 214 18.32 -18.08 -10.04
CA GLN A 214 19.28 -17.06 -10.49
C GLN A 214 19.41 -15.98 -9.41
N THR A 215 20.65 -15.62 -9.06
CA THR A 215 20.95 -14.65 -8.01
C THR A 215 20.25 -13.31 -8.28
N GLU A 216 20.14 -12.90 -9.54
CA GLU A 216 19.45 -11.69 -9.98
C GLU A 216 17.97 -11.70 -9.58
N ASN A 217 17.26 -12.80 -9.85
CA ASN A 217 15.84 -12.93 -9.51
C ASN A 217 15.63 -13.00 -8.00
N ILE A 218 16.51 -13.68 -7.26
CA ILE A 218 16.47 -13.70 -5.79
C ILE A 218 16.63 -12.28 -5.23
N ILE A 219 17.57 -11.48 -5.76
CA ILE A 219 17.76 -10.09 -5.36
C ILE A 219 16.52 -9.26 -5.67
N ILE A 220 15.98 -9.36 -6.89
CA ILE A 220 14.77 -8.62 -7.31
C ILE A 220 13.60 -8.94 -6.37
N TYR A 221 13.28 -10.21 -6.15
CA TYR A 221 12.16 -10.58 -5.28
C TYR A 221 12.40 -10.20 -3.82
N SER A 222 13.64 -10.29 -3.33
CA SER A 222 13.99 -9.85 -1.97
C SER A 222 13.77 -8.34 -1.81
N ILE A 223 14.18 -7.54 -2.79
CA ILE A 223 13.93 -6.09 -2.81
C ILE A 223 12.44 -5.81 -2.87
N LEU A 224 11.68 -6.48 -3.74
CA LEU A 224 10.23 -6.28 -3.85
C LEU A 224 9.48 -6.66 -2.57
N LEU A 225 9.87 -7.76 -1.93
CA LEU A 225 9.34 -8.18 -0.64
C LEU A 225 9.66 -7.14 0.45
N CYS A 226 10.91 -6.69 0.49
CA CYS A 226 11.35 -5.63 1.42
C CYS A 226 10.56 -4.33 1.21
N VAL A 227 10.41 -3.87 -0.03
CA VAL A 227 9.60 -2.69 -0.37
C VAL A 227 8.15 -2.86 0.07
N THR A 228 7.57 -4.04 -0.15
CA THR A 228 6.18 -4.33 0.26
C THR A 228 6.01 -4.25 1.78
N ILE A 229 6.96 -4.80 2.53
CA ILE A 229 7.00 -4.72 3.99
C ILE A 229 7.18 -3.27 4.44
N LEU A 230 8.12 -2.53 3.85
CA LEU A 230 8.37 -1.13 4.18
C LEU A 230 7.16 -0.24 3.88
N LEU A 231 6.47 -0.45 2.76
CA LEU A 231 5.24 0.28 2.43
C LEU A 231 4.17 0.05 3.49
N PHE A 232 3.97 -1.22 3.88
CA PHE A 232 3.03 -1.57 4.94
C PHE A 232 3.38 -0.86 6.25
N PHE A 233 4.61 -1.04 6.74
CA PHE A 233 5.04 -0.48 8.02
C PHE A 233 5.05 1.06 8.01
N THR A 234 5.45 1.69 6.92
CA THR A 234 5.44 3.16 6.79
C THR A 234 4.02 3.69 6.93
N SER A 235 3.04 3.03 6.29
CA SER A 235 1.63 3.42 6.40
C SER A 235 1.07 3.23 7.80
N MET A 236 1.48 2.15 8.46
CA MET A 236 1.06 1.84 9.82
C MET A 236 1.66 2.77 10.85
N TRP A 237 2.96 3.09 10.70
CA TRP A 237 3.72 3.89 11.62
C TRP A 237 3.15 5.30 11.76
N SER A 238 2.70 5.88 10.64
CA SER A 238 2.01 7.16 10.66
C SER A 238 0.79 7.13 11.59
N THR A 239 -0.04 6.10 11.47
CA THR A 239 -1.27 5.99 12.28
C THR A 239 -0.93 5.75 13.75
N HIS A 240 0.08 4.92 14.02
CA HIS A 240 0.61 4.72 15.36
C HIS A 240 1.07 6.03 16.01
N GLY A 241 1.86 6.83 15.29
CA GLY A 241 2.37 8.11 15.79
C GLY A 241 1.23 9.08 16.15
N VAL A 242 0.16 9.10 15.37
CA VAL A 242 -1.02 9.94 15.64
C VAL A 242 -1.81 9.44 16.85
N MET A 243 -2.09 8.13 16.95
CA MET A 243 -2.77 7.55 18.12
C MET A 243 -1.95 7.68 19.40
N ALA A 244 -0.63 7.46 19.34
CA ALA A 244 0.26 7.64 20.47
C ALA A 244 0.29 9.10 20.95
N SER A 245 0.27 10.04 20.02
CA SER A 245 0.21 11.49 20.32
C SER A 245 -1.13 11.89 20.93
N ALA A 246 -2.25 11.35 20.42
CA ALA A 246 -3.58 11.53 21.00
C ALA A 246 -3.63 10.99 22.44
N LYS A 247 -3.13 9.76 22.66
CA LYS A 247 -2.99 9.14 23.98
C LYS A 247 -2.17 9.97 24.95
N LYS A 248 -1.04 10.49 24.51
CA LYS A 248 -0.21 11.37 25.34
C LYS A 248 -0.96 12.64 25.74
N ARG A 249 -1.68 13.27 24.82
CA ARG A 249 -2.47 14.48 25.07
C ARG A 249 -3.60 14.24 26.07
N GLU A 250 -4.39 13.18 25.88
CA GLU A 250 -5.47 12.82 26.84
C GLU A 250 -4.89 12.50 28.22
N LEU A 251 -3.81 11.71 28.32
CA LEU A 251 -3.19 11.42 29.61
C LEU A 251 -2.67 12.69 30.32
N ASN A 252 -2.13 13.64 29.57
CA ASN A 252 -1.68 14.90 30.15
C ASN A 252 -2.87 15.71 30.70
N MET A 253 -3.96 15.82 29.95
CA MET A 253 -5.19 16.49 30.39
C MET A 253 -5.75 15.83 31.67
N VAL A 254 -5.80 14.50 31.72
CA VAL A 254 -6.28 13.77 32.92
C VAL A 254 -5.40 14.03 34.13
N ARG A 255 -4.08 14.05 33.95
CA ARG A 255 -3.13 14.32 35.04
C ARG A 255 -3.24 15.75 35.55
N GLU A 256 -3.37 16.73 34.66
CA GLU A 256 -3.58 18.13 35.02
C GLU A 256 -4.88 18.29 35.82
N ASN A 257 -5.97 17.65 35.39
CA ASN A 257 -7.24 17.66 36.12
C ASN A 257 -7.12 16.95 37.49
N LEU A 258 -6.49 15.78 37.55
CA LEU A 258 -6.25 15.07 38.82
C LEU A 258 -5.43 15.91 39.81
N ASP A 259 -4.36 16.55 39.34
CA ASP A 259 -3.50 17.39 40.17
C ASP A 259 -4.24 18.64 40.66
N SER A 260 -5.09 19.24 39.82
CA SER A 260 -5.97 20.36 40.20
C SER A 260 -6.95 19.95 41.32
N HIS A 261 -7.68 18.84 41.14
CA HIS A 261 -8.65 18.36 42.14
C HIS A 261 -7.97 17.92 43.44
N ARG A 262 -6.76 17.32 43.39
CA ARG A 262 -5.98 16.98 44.58
C ARG A 262 -5.52 18.21 45.35
N LYS A 263 -5.10 19.28 44.65
CA LYS A 263 -4.74 20.56 45.28
C LYS A 263 -5.94 21.21 45.97
N GLN A 264 -7.11 21.22 45.32
CA GLN A 264 -8.36 21.73 45.90
C GLN A 264 -8.77 20.93 47.14
N LEU A 265 -8.69 19.59 47.07
CA LEU A 265 -9.00 18.72 48.21
C LEU A 265 -8.08 19.00 49.39
N LYS A 266 -6.78 19.19 49.15
CA LYS A 266 -5.81 19.54 50.20
C LYS A 266 -6.13 20.89 50.85
N GLN A 267 -6.52 21.90 50.06
CA GLN A 267 -6.91 23.22 50.58
C GLN A 267 -8.20 23.14 51.41
N GLN A 268 -9.23 22.44 50.93
CA GLN A 268 -10.51 22.28 51.63
C GLN A 268 -10.47 21.31 52.81
N SER A 269 -9.45 20.45 52.91
CA SER A 269 -9.27 19.60 54.09
C SER A 269 -9.02 20.40 55.37
N SER A 270 -8.56 21.65 55.24
CA SER A 270 -8.37 22.60 56.34
C SER A 270 -9.66 23.34 56.74
N ASP A 271 -10.69 23.35 55.89
CA ASP A 271 -12.00 23.97 56.13
C ASP A 271 -13.06 22.92 56.46
N SER A 272 -13.99 23.23 57.37
CA SER A 272 -14.93 22.27 57.97
C SER A 272 -16.10 21.82 57.09
N ASN A 273 -16.18 22.23 55.82
CA ASN A 273 -17.33 21.93 54.95
C ASN A 273 -17.26 20.51 54.36
N HIS A 274 -18.09 19.59 54.86
CA HIS A 274 -18.03 18.16 54.50
C HIS A 274 -18.62 17.84 53.12
N SER A 275 -19.63 18.58 52.66
CA SER A 275 -20.34 18.29 51.39
C SER A 275 -19.48 18.50 50.13
N ASP A 276 -18.53 19.44 50.16
CA ASP A 276 -17.64 19.71 49.03
C ASP A 276 -16.53 18.64 48.88
N ARG A 277 -16.15 17.99 50.00
CA ARG A 277 -15.13 16.93 49.99
C ARG A 277 -15.61 15.69 49.24
N ASP A 278 -16.84 15.26 49.47
CA ASP A 278 -17.42 14.09 48.80
C ASP A 278 -17.47 14.27 47.28
N ARG A 279 -17.80 15.49 46.82
CA ARG A 279 -17.76 15.85 45.40
C ARG A 279 -16.36 15.73 44.81
N LEU A 280 -15.34 16.27 45.49
CA LEU A 280 -13.94 16.16 45.05
C LEU A 280 -13.43 14.71 45.03
N TYR A 281 -13.79 13.89 46.02
CA TYR A 281 -13.45 12.46 46.01
C TYR A 281 -14.08 11.73 44.82
N SER A 282 -15.37 11.99 44.55
CA SER A 282 -16.05 11.40 43.41
C SER A 282 -15.42 11.81 42.07
N ALA A 283 -15.04 13.09 41.92
CA ALA A 283 -14.36 13.58 40.73
C ALA A 283 -12.99 12.91 40.55
N ILE A 284 -12.19 12.79 41.61
CA ILE A 284 -10.90 12.08 41.57
C ILE A 284 -11.09 10.61 41.17
N ALA A 285 -12.10 9.92 41.71
CA ALA A 285 -12.40 8.55 41.36
C ALA A 285 -12.75 8.39 39.87
N VAL A 286 -13.61 9.27 39.33
CA VAL A 286 -13.97 9.30 37.90
C VAL A 286 -12.73 9.53 37.03
N TRP A 287 -11.89 10.51 37.37
CA TRP A 287 -10.66 10.78 36.62
C TRP A 287 -9.64 9.63 36.69
N ASN A 288 -9.53 8.92 37.81
CA ASN A 288 -8.67 7.73 37.91
C ASN A 288 -9.18 6.58 37.02
N ILE A 289 -10.51 6.37 36.97
CA ILE A 289 -11.12 5.37 36.07
C ILE A 289 -10.83 5.75 34.61
N TYR A 290 -11.01 7.03 34.26
CA TYR A 290 -10.74 7.52 32.92
C TYR A 290 -9.23 7.43 32.57
N GLU A 291 -8.31 7.75 33.50
CA GLU A 291 -6.87 7.57 33.29
C GLU A 291 -6.54 6.11 32.96
N LYS A 292 -7.13 5.16 33.69
CA LYS A 292 -6.95 3.73 33.45
C LYS A 292 -7.44 3.34 32.05
N GLN A 293 -8.62 3.81 31.65
CA GLN A 293 -9.17 3.56 30.31
C GLN A 293 -8.26 4.12 29.20
N VAL A 294 -7.77 5.35 29.34
CA VAL A 294 -6.84 5.96 28.37
C VAL A 294 -5.52 5.19 28.33
N ARG A 295 -5.00 4.73 29.47
CA ARG A 295 -3.77 3.90 29.54
C ARG A 295 -3.95 2.54 28.87
N GLU A 296 -5.13 1.93 28.96
CA GLU A 296 -5.44 0.64 28.35
C GLU A 296 -5.81 0.77 26.85
N ALA A 297 -6.16 1.97 26.38
CA ALA A 297 -6.48 2.20 24.99
C ALA A 297 -5.32 1.83 24.05
N PRO A 298 -5.59 1.07 22.96
CA PRO A 298 -4.56 0.64 22.03
C PRO A 298 -3.98 1.82 21.27
N THR A 299 -2.67 1.84 21.09
CA THR A 299 -1.96 2.84 20.24
C THR A 299 -1.75 2.35 18.82
N TRP A 300 -2.18 1.14 18.52
CA TRP A 300 -2.10 0.55 17.20
C TRP A 300 -3.52 0.37 16.67
N PRO A 301 -3.76 0.72 15.39
CA PRO A 301 -5.09 0.61 14.78
C PRO A 301 -5.54 -0.85 14.57
N PHE A 302 -4.66 -1.83 14.82
CA PHE A 302 -4.93 -3.24 14.54
C PHE A 302 -4.71 -4.10 15.77
N ASN A 303 -5.56 -5.10 15.91
CA ASN A 303 -5.30 -6.20 16.82
C ASN A 303 -4.11 -7.04 16.31
N ALA A 304 -3.42 -7.73 17.22
CA ALA A 304 -2.31 -8.62 16.88
C ALA A 304 -2.73 -9.71 15.88
N GLY A 305 -4.02 -10.09 15.87
CA GLY A 305 -4.57 -11.08 14.94
C GLY A 305 -4.55 -10.64 13.47
N ILE A 306 -4.91 -9.40 13.15
CA ILE A 306 -4.86 -8.87 11.77
C ILE A 306 -3.41 -8.76 11.32
N LEU A 307 -2.52 -8.28 12.20
CA LEU A 307 -1.09 -8.20 11.90
C LEU A 307 -0.51 -9.60 11.61
N GLY A 308 -0.87 -10.60 12.42
CA GLY A 308 -0.46 -12.00 12.23
C GLY A 308 -0.95 -12.58 10.89
N ARG A 309 -2.21 -12.33 10.52
CA ARG A 309 -2.75 -12.73 9.20
C ARG A 309 -2.00 -12.07 8.05
N LEU A 310 -1.61 -10.80 8.22
CA LEU A 310 -0.87 -10.07 7.20
C LEU A 310 0.54 -10.62 7.04
N VAL A 311 1.25 -10.84 8.14
CA VAL A 311 2.55 -11.52 8.12
C VAL A 311 2.42 -12.88 7.44
N LEU A 312 1.43 -13.68 7.84
CA LEU A 312 1.19 -14.99 7.23
C LEU A 312 0.91 -14.89 5.72
N SER A 313 0.13 -13.88 5.29
CA SER A 313 -0.14 -13.64 3.88
C SER A 313 1.09 -13.14 3.11
N SER A 314 1.96 -12.35 3.74
CA SER A 314 3.20 -11.88 3.13
C SER A 314 4.22 -13.00 2.93
N LEU A 315 4.05 -14.12 3.64
CA LEU A 315 4.84 -15.34 3.45
C LEU A 315 4.33 -16.19 2.28
N VAL A 316 3.15 -15.92 1.71
CA VAL A 316 2.61 -16.71 0.59
C VAL A 316 3.59 -16.82 -0.58
N PRO A 317 4.23 -15.75 -1.09
CA PRO A 317 5.25 -15.87 -2.11
C PRO A 317 6.42 -16.77 -1.69
N ALA A 318 6.88 -16.66 -0.43
CA ALA A 318 7.99 -17.46 0.09
C ALA A 318 7.62 -18.94 0.21
N VAL A 319 6.38 -19.25 0.62
CA VAL A 319 5.84 -20.60 0.67
C VAL A 319 5.71 -21.19 -0.73
N ILE A 320 5.14 -20.43 -1.69
CA ILE A 320 5.05 -20.86 -3.09
C ILE A 320 6.45 -21.13 -3.66
N TYR A 321 7.40 -20.24 -3.38
CA TYR A 321 8.81 -20.38 -3.78
C TYR A 321 9.43 -21.64 -3.18
N GLY A 322 9.25 -21.89 -1.87
CA GLY A 322 9.73 -23.10 -1.19
C GLY A 322 9.12 -24.38 -1.73
N ILE A 323 7.80 -24.41 -1.97
CA ILE A 323 7.11 -25.55 -2.58
C ILE A 323 7.69 -25.83 -3.98
N LYS A 324 7.90 -24.79 -4.78
CA LYS A 324 8.54 -24.93 -6.10
C LYS A 324 9.96 -25.47 -6.02
N ILE A 325 10.73 -25.08 -5.01
CA ILE A 325 12.06 -25.66 -4.79
C ILE A 325 11.96 -27.16 -4.49
N VAL A 326 11.09 -27.55 -3.56
CA VAL A 326 10.95 -28.96 -3.15
C VAL A 326 10.45 -29.82 -4.31
N LEU A 327 9.42 -29.38 -5.04
CA LEU A 327 8.88 -30.11 -6.20
C LEU A 327 9.86 -30.13 -7.37
N GLY A 328 10.56 -29.03 -7.64
CA GLY A 328 11.57 -28.96 -8.71
C GLY A 328 12.78 -29.85 -8.46
N LEU A 329 13.16 -30.05 -7.18
CA LEU A 329 14.17 -31.02 -6.78
C LEU A 329 13.68 -32.47 -6.95
N GLY A 330 12.40 -32.74 -6.67
CA GLY A 330 11.82 -34.08 -6.77
C GLY A 330 11.60 -34.60 -8.21
N ILE A 331 11.57 -33.72 -9.21
CA ILE A 331 11.42 -34.11 -10.64
C ILE A 331 12.79 -34.42 -11.30
N ARG A 332 13.90 -34.04 -10.65
CA ARG A 332 15.27 -34.27 -11.15
C ARG A 332 15.99 -35.45 -10.49
N LEU A 333 15.40 -36.07 -9.46
CA LEU A 333 15.82 -37.32 -8.85
C LEU A 333 15.01 -38.46 -9.46
#